data_AF-A0A914WRP8-F1
#
_entry.id   AF-A0A914WRP8-F1
#
_cell.length_a   1.000
_cell.length_b   1.000
_cell.length_c   1.000
_cell.angle_alpha   90.00
_cell.angle_beta   90.00
_cell.angle_gamma   90.00
#
_symmetry.space_group_name_H-M   'P 1'
#
loop_
_entity.id
_entity.type
_entity.pdbx_description
1 polymer ?
#
loop_
_entity_poly.entity_id
_entity_poly.type
_entity_poly.pdbx_seq_one_letter_code
_entity_poly.pdbx_strand_id
1 'polypeptide(L)'
;MHCLSIILSLSFVVTTSSQGCADGWRASEVISNKCYYVAAQKKTWFDAEAFCTNAQPSAHLTSIASVFENANVNAVVTSTSSVSNCDQFWIGGNDIAQSGNFTWIDGNPWKYNNGASGSLGANQQCVSSTARTTGLWKTEPCGVENCFICEMFAGGSGSTSPPPTNTSSPTAPPTSMTDCWDWYVFGSRSDGIYPINPYGKGSFNVFCDMTTDGGGWTVIQRRVDNTTLFYNKYWNDYKVGFSNGLENNLWLGNDHIHDLTTKDSNVQLRIDLWGNRNPQTLSSYRSDVYVWETRTNFYIDDEPNFYRLHISSDNTGNATSNNVNNLYYSNFMPFGTIDKRNGIPTRCFSIGESGGWWLGGDSCSNEALNGRYMPLTSGYGFYWQIGYPSINPVQSRMMIRSY
;
A
#
# COMPACT_ATOMS: atom_id res chain seq x y z
N MET A 1 -25.65 65.41 -27.64
CA MET A 1 -25.70 64.38 -26.58
C MET A 1 -25.44 63.03 -27.24
N HIS A 2 -24.34 62.37 -26.90
CA HIS A 2 -24.05 60.99 -27.32
C HIS A 2 -23.83 60.16 -26.07
N CYS A 3 -24.55 59.06 -25.94
CA CYS A 3 -24.46 58.17 -24.80
C CYS A 3 -23.68 56.92 -25.23
N LEU A 4 -22.42 56.80 -24.84
CA LEU A 4 -21.67 55.55 -25.01
C LEU A 4 -22.16 54.55 -23.97
N SER A 5 -22.80 53.47 -24.42
CA SER A 5 -23.07 52.31 -23.57
C SER A 5 -21.80 51.48 -23.42
N ILE A 6 -21.16 51.56 -22.25
CA ILE A 6 -20.04 50.69 -21.89
C ILE A 6 -20.63 49.36 -21.43
N ILE A 7 -20.43 48.30 -22.22
CA ILE A 7 -20.76 46.93 -21.81
C ILE A 7 -19.65 46.47 -20.85
N LEU A 8 -19.91 46.50 -19.55
CA LEU A 8 -19.06 45.81 -18.57
C LEU A 8 -19.25 44.29 -18.75
N SER A 9 -18.25 43.62 -19.31
CA SER A 9 -18.15 42.15 -19.21
C SER A 9 -17.80 41.78 -17.76
N LEU A 10 -18.79 41.34 -16.97
CA LEU A 10 -18.51 40.69 -15.69
C LEU A 10 -17.80 39.35 -15.98
N SER A 11 -16.48 39.37 -15.89
CA SER A 11 -15.67 38.17 -15.77
C SER A 11 -15.99 37.54 -14.41
N PHE A 12 -16.81 36.48 -14.40
CA PHE A 12 -16.93 35.63 -13.22
C PHE A 12 -15.56 35.01 -12.95
N VAL A 13 -14.88 35.51 -11.92
CA VAL A 13 -13.73 34.83 -11.34
C VAL A 13 -14.28 33.57 -10.68
N VAL A 14 -14.17 32.44 -11.37
CA VAL A 14 -14.36 31.13 -10.76
C VAL A 14 -13.26 30.99 -9.71
N THR A 15 -13.61 31.29 -8.47
CA THR A 15 -12.77 31.00 -7.31
C THR A 15 -12.83 29.50 -7.11
N THR A 16 -11.90 28.78 -7.75
CA THR A 16 -11.75 27.33 -7.54
C THR A 16 -11.41 27.11 -6.08
N SER A 17 -12.37 26.56 -5.33
CA SER A 17 -12.16 26.13 -3.96
C SER A 17 -11.02 25.12 -3.91
N SER A 18 -10.13 25.29 -2.93
CA SER A 18 -9.01 24.38 -2.71
C SER A 18 -9.52 22.95 -2.44
N GLN A 19 -8.90 21.96 -3.10
CA GLN A 19 -9.08 20.52 -2.88
C GLN A 19 -10.42 19.88 -3.32
N GLY A 20 -11.19 20.48 -4.23
CA GLY A 20 -12.15 19.74 -5.09
C GLY A 20 -13.34 19.02 -4.44
N CYS A 21 -13.48 19.07 -3.11
CA CYS A 21 -14.64 18.55 -2.39
C CYS A 21 -15.87 19.45 -2.62
N ALA A 22 -17.07 18.84 -2.57
CA ALA A 22 -18.33 19.58 -2.64
C ALA A 22 -18.53 20.49 -1.41
N ASP A 23 -19.36 21.53 -1.55
CA ASP A 23 -19.59 22.50 -0.48
C ASP A 23 -20.08 21.82 0.81
N GLY A 24 -19.45 22.17 1.93
CA GLY A 24 -19.71 21.57 3.25
C GLY A 24 -18.96 20.25 3.51
N TRP A 25 -18.29 19.67 2.52
CA TRP A 25 -17.38 18.53 2.71
C TRP A 25 -15.96 19.01 3.00
N ARG A 26 -15.23 18.26 3.83
CA ARG A 26 -13.84 18.54 4.23
C ARG A 26 -12.90 17.58 3.56
N ALA A 27 -11.84 18.08 2.92
CA ALA A 27 -10.80 17.23 2.35
C ALA A 27 -10.05 16.44 3.43
N SER A 28 -9.61 15.24 3.08
CA SER A 28 -8.66 14.45 3.86
C SER A 28 -7.26 15.04 3.76
N GLU A 29 -6.56 15.16 4.88
CA GLU A 29 -5.14 15.56 4.89
C GLU A 29 -4.21 14.38 4.58
N VAL A 30 -4.72 13.14 4.66
CA VAL A 30 -3.94 11.89 4.51
C VAL A 30 -4.20 11.13 3.20
N ILE A 31 -5.33 11.36 2.52
CA ILE A 31 -5.69 10.68 1.25
C ILE A 31 -6.13 11.71 0.23
N SER A 32 -5.39 11.81 -0.88
CA SER A 32 -5.76 12.71 -1.99
C SER A 32 -7.18 12.43 -2.49
N ASN A 33 -7.94 13.50 -2.72
CA ASN A 33 -9.33 13.49 -3.19
C ASN A 33 -10.38 12.80 -2.27
N LYS A 34 -10.03 12.20 -1.12
CA LYS A 34 -11.05 11.70 -0.16
C LYS A 34 -11.64 12.90 0.59
N CYS A 35 -12.96 12.96 0.67
CA CYS A 35 -13.73 14.05 1.28
C CYS A 35 -14.69 13.48 2.34
N TYR A 36 -14.90 14.20 3.43
CA TYR A 36 -15.77 13.78 4.53
C TYR A 36 -16.86 14.80 4.83
N TYR A 37 -18.05 14.32 5.19
CA TYR A 37 -19.15 15.14 5.71
C TYR A 37 -19.56 14.65 7.10
N VAL A 38 -19.49 15.54 8.09
CA VAL A 38 -19.81 15.20 9.49
C VAL A 38 -21.19 15.76 9.83
N ALA A 39 -22.17 14.87 9.97
CA ALA A 39 -23.57 15.23 10.18
C ALA A 39 -23.92 15.36 11.67
N ALA A 40 -24.53 16.50 12.04
CA ALA A 40 -24.99 16.77 13.41
C ALA A 40 -26.37 16.17 13.75
N GLN A 41 -27.15 15.81 12.73
CA GLN A 41 -28.42 15.12 12.89
C GLN A 41 -28.18 13.67 13.33
N LYS A 42 -29.01 13.16 14.24
CA LYS A 42 -28.98 11.75 14.63
C LYS A 42 -29.89 10.93 13.74
N LYS A 43 -29.47 9.71 13.39
CA LYS A 43 -30.17 8.77 12.52
C LYS A 43 -29.84 7.33 12.90
N THR A 44 -30.71 6.38 12.53
CA THR A 44 -30.35 4.95 12.52
C THR A 44 -29.19 4.71 11.56
N TRP A 45 -28.47 3.59 11.69
CA TRP A 45 -27.34 3.30 10.81
C TRP A 45 -27.77 3.23 9.33
N PHE A 46 -28.93 2.61 9.05
CA PHE A 46 -29.49 2.53 7.70
C PHE A 46 -29.94 3.89 7.16
N ASP A 47 -30.56 4.74 7.98
CA ASP A 47 -30.98 6.09 7.58
C ASP A 47 -29.78 7.03 7.38
N ALA A 48 -28.68 6.80 8.11
CA ALA A 48 -27.43 7.53 7.96
C ALA A 48 -26.72 7.16 6.65
N GLU A 49 -26.65 5.88 6.30
CA GLU A 49 -26.18 5.40 4.99
C GLU A 49 -27.03 5.93 3.84
N ALA A 50 -28.36 5.87 3.97
CA ALA A 50 -29.28 6.45 3.01
C ALA A 50 -29.11 7.97 2.89
N PHE A 51 -28.71 8.69 3.95
CA PHE A 51 -28.37 10.10 3.84
C PHE A 51 -27.07 10.31 3.05
N CYS A 52 -26.02 9.53 3.33
CA CYS A 52 -24.74 9.67 2.63
C CYS A 52 -24.89 9.45 1.12
N THR A 53 -25.52 8.34 0.73
CA THR A 53 -25.77 7.99 -0.69
C THR A 53 -26.66 8.98 -1.44
N ASN A 54 -27.53 9.72 -0.73
CA ASN A 54 -28.33 10.81 -1.32
C ASN A 54 -27.61 12.17 -1.33
N ALA A 55 -26.57 12.36 -0.50
CA ALA A 55 -25.89 13.65 -0.37
C ALA A 55 -24.94 13.93 -1.55
N GLN A 56 -24.23 12.91 -2.05
CA GLN A 56 -23.33 12.98 -3.21
C GLN A 56 -23.30 11.62 -3.95
N PRO A 57 -23.05 11.59 -5.27
CA PRO A 57 -22.79 10.35 -5.99
C PRO A 57 -21.61 9.60 -5.37
N SER A 58 -21.77 8.29 -5.17
CA SER A 58 -20.73 7.42 -4.61
C SER A 58 -20.28 7.76 -3.18
N ALA A 59 -21.12 8.45 -2.41
CA ALA A 59 -20.90 8.69 -1.00
C ALA A 59 -21.55 7.62 -0.12
N HIS A 60 -20.86 7.22 0.94
CA HIS A 60 -21.26 6.18 1.88
C HIS A 60 -20.90 6.60 3.32
N LEU A 61 -21.39 5.89 4.33
CA LEU A 61 -20.83 5.99 5.69
C LEU A 61 -19.35 5.60 5.65
N THR A 62 -18.51 6.38 6.34
CA THR A 62 -17.06 6.32 6.17
C THR A 62 -16.45 4.95 6.49
N SER A 63 -15.55 4.50 5.62
CA SER A 63 -14.65 3.38 5.86
C SER A 63 -13.28 3.88 6.32
N ILE A 64 -12.64 3.11 7.20
CA ILE A 64 -11.38 3.47 7.84
C ILE A 64 -10.43 2.29 7.72
N ALA A 65 -9.57 2.31 6.71
CA ALA A 65 -8.68 1.19 6.39
C ALA A 65 -7.30 1.28 7.08
N SER A 66 -7.02 2.32 7.86
CA SER A 66 -5.74 2.52 8.55
C SER A 66 -5.83 3.38 9.82
N VAL A 67 -4.78 3.31 10.65
CA VAL A 67 -4.60 4.20 11.81
C VAL A 67 -4.51 5.68 11.41
N PHE A 68 -3.95 5.98 10.24
CA PHE A 68 -3.85 7.33 9.71
C PHE A 68 -5.22 7.89 9.28
N GLU A 69 -6.05 7.08 8.63
CA GLU A 69 -7.45 7.45 8.34
C GLU A 69 -8.25 7.66 9.63
N ASN A 70 -8.07 6.80 10.63
CA ASN A 70 -8.77 6.96 11.91
C ASN A 70 -8.38 8.28 12.59
N ALA A 71 -7.09 8.62 12.59
CA ALA A 71 -6.60 9.89 13.10
C ALA A 71 -7.18 11.09 12.31
N ASN A 72 -7.22 11.01 10.98
CA ASN A 72 -7.81 12.04 10.13
C ASN A 72 -9.32 12.21 10.39
N VAL A 73 -10.07 11.11 10.48
CA VAL A 73 -11.51 11.14 10.82
C VAL A 73 -11.72 11.81 12.18
N ASN A 74 -10.93 11.46 13.20
CA ASN A 74 -10.99 12.10 14.52
C ASN A 74 -10.71 13.61 14.44
N ALA A 75 -9.73 14.04 13.63
CA ALA A 75 -9.41 15.46 13.42
C ALA A 75 -10.54 16.22 12.68
N VAL A 76 -11.11 15.62 11.64
CA VAL A 76 -12.24 16.16 10.86
C VAL A 76 -13.50 16.34 11.73
N VAL A 77 -13.79 15.38 12.61
CA VAL A 77 -14.92 15.46 13.55
C VAL A 77 -14.64 16.47 14.66
N THR A 78 -13.43 16.47 15.25
CA THR A 78 -13.05 17.37 16.34
C THR A 78 -13.01 18.85 15.89
N SER A 79 -12.64 19.11 14.63
CA SER A 79 -12.67 20.44 14.02
C SER A 79 -14.07 20.88 13.53
N THR A 80 -15.10 20.04 13.71
CA THR A 80 -16.49 20.36 13.32
C THR A 80 -17.32 20.78 14.54
N SER A 81 -17.42 22.09 14.76
CA SER A 81 -18.12 22.69 15.91
C SER A 81 -19.63 22.38 15.98
N SER A 82 -20.28 22.12 14.83
CA SER A 82 -21.70 21.78 14.75
C SER A 82 -22.07 20.44 15.40
N VAL A 83 -21.11 19.55 15.64
CA VAL A 83 -21.34 18.25 16.30
C VAL A 83 -20.91 18.24 17.78
N SER A 84 -20.91 19.40 18.42
CA SER A 84 -20.52 19.57 19.84
C SER A 84 -21.31 18.71 20.84
N ASN A 85 -22.50 18.23 20.46
CA ASN A 85 -23.41 17.38 21.23
C ASN A 85 -23.47 15.90 20.78
N CYS A 86 -22.53 15.44 19.95
CA CYS A 86 -22.51 14.10 19.36
C CYS A 86 -21.42 13.20 19.95
N ASP A 87 -21.73 12.30 20.88
CA ASP A 87 -20.70 11.46 21.53
C ASP A 87 -20.37 10.16 20.79
N GLN A 88 -21.17 9.82 19.78
CA GLN A 88 -21.02 8.65 18.92
C GLN A 88 -21.30 9.03 17.46
N PHE A 89 -20.54 8.44 16.55
CA PHE A 89 -20.66 8.66 15.12
C PHE A 89 -20.77 7.33 14.38
N TRP A 90 -21.84 7.11 13.60
CA TRP A 90 -21.88 5.98 12.68
C TRP A 90 -20.77 6.08 11.65
N ILE A 91 -20.14 4.93 11.41
CA ILE A 91 -19.19 4.65 10.34
C ILE A 91 -19.71 3.43 9.56
N GLY A 92 -19.19 3.17 8.36
CA GLY A 92 -19.74 2.15 7.45
C GLY A 92 -19.54 0.70 7.90
N GLY A 93 -18.93 0.47 9.06
CA GLY A 93 -18.59 -0.85 9.57
C GLY A 93 -19.81 -1.60 10.05
N ASN A 94 -19.95 -2.87 9.67
CA ASN A 94 -21.05 -3.72 10.10
C ASN A 94 -20.68 -5.22 10.02
N ASP A 95 -21.37 -6.08 10.77
CA ASP A 95 -21.31 -7.55 10.63
C ASP A 95 -22.71 -8.15 10.30
N ILE A 96 -23.57 -7.35 9.67
CA ILE A 96 -25.00 -7.66 9.44
C ILE A 96 -25.18 -8.99 8.70
N ALA A 97 -24.35 -9.23 7.69
CA ALA A 97 -24.43 -10.43 6.85
C ALA A 97 -23.97 -11.72 7.56
N GLN A 98 -23.03 -11.60 8.51
CA GLN A 98 -22.48 -12.72 9.26
C GLN A 98 -21.82 -12.19 10.54
N SER A 99 -22.42 -12.47 11.70
CA SER A 99 -21.88 -11.93 12.95
C SER A 99 -20.45 -12.42 13.25
N GLY A 100 -19.61 -11.50 13.71
CA GLY A 100 -18.17 -11.68 13.88
C GLY A 100 -17.33 -11.45 12.62
N ASN A 101 -17.96 -11.32 11.44
CA ASN A 101 -17.28 -11.05 10.17
C ASN A 101 -17.61 -9.63 9.68
N PHE A 102 -16.81 -8.67 10.12
CA PHE A 102 -17.03 -7.25 9.83
C PHE A 102 -16.65 -6.87 8.39
N THR A 103 -17.44 -5.98 7.79
CA THR A 103 -17.26 -5.41 6.45
C THR A 103 -17.60 -3.92 6.45
N TRP A 104 -17.15 -3.19 5.44
CA TRP A 104 -17.58 -1.81 5.19
C TRP A 104 -18.73 -1.78 4.16
N ILE A 105 -19.70 -0.90 4.35
CA ILE A 105 -20.92 -0.80 3.51
C ILE A 105 -20.65 -0.30 2.09
N ASP A 106 -19.56 0.45 1.90
CA ASP A 106 -19.01 0.87 0.60
C ASP A 106 -18.28 -0.27 -0.15
N GLY A 107 -18.19 -1.46 0.46
CA GLY A 107 -17.49 -2.62 -0.08
C GLY A 107 -15.98 -2.65 0.20
N ASN A 108 -15.42 -1.68 0.92
CA ASN A 108 -14.00 -1.71 1.29
C ASN A 108 -13.69 -2.90 2.23
N PRO A 109 -12.46 -3.45 2.17
CA PRO A 109 -12.07 -4.60 2.99
C PRO A 109 -11.80 -4.20 4.45
N TRP A 110 -12.27 -5.01 5.39
CA TRP A 110 -12.05 -4.81 6.83
C TRP A 110 -10.62 -5.19 7.26
N LYS A 111 -9.64 -4.34 6.92
CA LYS A 111 -8.20 -4.57 7.15
C LYS A 111 -7.63 -3.90 8.41
N TYR A 112 -8.33 -2.92 8.95
CA TYR A 112 -7.93 -2.19 10.15
C TYR A 112 -9.09 -2.21 11.15
N ASN A 113 -8.74 -2.40 12.42
CA ASN A 113 -9.71 -2.54 13.51
C ASN A 113 -9.27 -1.68 14.68
N ASN A 114 -10.03 -0.62 14.98
CA ASN A 114 -9.82 0.24 16.15
C ASN A 114 -10.89 0.03 17.23
N GLY A 115 -11.49 -1.16 17.28
CA GLY A 115 -12.47 -1.52 18.29
C GLY A 115 -11.88 -1.50 19.69
N ALA A 116 -12.61 -0.91 20.65
CA ALA A 116 -12.28 -1.08 22.06
C ALA A 116 -12.35 -2.58 22.42
N SER A 117 -11.37 -3.07 23.21
CA SER A 117 -11.24 -4.50 23.52
C SER A 117 -12.55 -5.10 24.05
N GLY A 118 -13.06 -6.15 23.37
CA GLY A 118 -14.32 -6.81 23.71
C GLY A 118 -15.60 -6.02 23.37
N SER A 119 -15.50 -4.86 22.70
CA SER A 119 -16.65 -4.00 22.34
C SER A 119 -17.14 -4.17 20.90
N LEU A 120 -16.55 -5.09 20.13
CA LEU A 120 -17.04 -5.53 18.82
C LEU A 120 -17.56 -6.96 18.92
N GLY A 121 -18.73 -7.23 18.34
CA GLY A 121 -19.37 -8.56 18.34
C GLY A 121 -20.30 -8.82 19.53
N ALA A 122 -20.70 -7.79 20.26
CA ALA A 122 -21.52 -7.90 21.48
C ALA A 122 -23.04 -7.99 21.18
N ASN A 123 -23.47 -8.98 20.39
CA ASN A 123 -24.86 -9.15 19.91
C ASN A 123 -25.43 -7.92 19.15
N GLN A 124 -24.55 -7.15 18.51
CA GLN A 124 -24.84 -5.85 17.91
C GLN A 124 -24.04 -5.74 16.61
N GLN A 125 -24.64 -5.17 15.56
CA GLN A 125 -24.16 -5.40 14.18
C GLN A 125 -23.68 -4.17 13.41
N CYS A 126 -23.88 -2.96 13.94
CA CYS A 126 -23.46 -1.71 13.29
C CYS A 126 -22.39 -1.01 14.12
N VAL A 127 -21.37 -0.44 13.47
CA VAL A 127 -20.20 0.11 14.15
C VAL A 127 -20.29 1.63 14.29
N SER A 128 -20.08 2.13 15.50
CA SER A 128 -19.91 3.54 15.81
C SER A 128 -18.48 3.86 16.27
N SER A 129 -18.04 5.09 16.05
CA SER A 129 -16.76 5.64 16.51
C SER A 129 -16.95 6.73 17.54
N THR A 130 -16.10 6.72 18.57
CA THR A 130 -15.96 7.78 19.58
C THR A 130 -15.02 8.89 19.11
N ALA A 131 -15.19 9.36 17.87
CA ALA A 131 -14.22 10.16 17.12
C ALA A 131 -13.78 11.50 17.79
N ARG A 132 -14.53 12.01 18.77
CA ARG A 132 -14.20 13.22 19.54
C ARG A 132 -13.46 12.98 20.86
N THR A 133 -13.38 11.73 21.32
CA THR A 133 -12.82 11.40 22.65
C THR A 133 -11.67 10.40 22.54
N THR A 134 -11.97 9.11 22.31
CA THR A 134 -10.94 8.06 22.22
C THR A 134 -10.64 7.63 20.79
N GLY A 135 -11.53 7.93 19.85
CA GLY A 135 -11.45 7.44 18.47
C GLY A 135 -11.65 5.92 18.32
N LEU A 136 -11.87 5.20 19.43
CA LEU A 136 -12.16 3.77 19.44
C LEU A 136 -13.57 3.49 18.94
N TRP A 137 -13.72 2.31 18.33
CA TRP A 137 -14.98 1.84 17.78
C TRP A 137 -15.67 0.84 18.72
N LYS A 138 -16.97 0.66 18.52
CA LYS A 138 -17.78 -0.37 19.17
C LYS A 138 -18.94 -0.76 18.27
N THR A 139 -19.49 -1.95 18.49
CA THR A 139 -20.80 -2.31 17.93
C THR A 139 -21.92 -1.65 18.73
N GLU A 140 -23.00 -1.31 18.06
CA GLU A 140 -24.27 -0.83 18.61
C GLU A 140 -25.46 -1.44 17.83
N PRO A 141 -26.68 -1.45 18.38
CA PRO A 141 -27.85 -1.92 17.65
C PRO A 141 -28.16 -0.95 16.51
N CYS A 142 -28.25 -1.42 15.27
CA CYS A 142 -28.38 -0.57 14.07
C CYS A 142 -29.56 0.43 14.09
N GLY A 143 -30.59 0.18 14.91
CA GLY A 143 -31.75 1.04 15.07
C GLY A 143 -31.63 2.16 16.12
N VAL A 144 -30.50 2.33 16.81
CA VAL A 144 -30.30 3.50 17.69
C VAL A 144 -29.89 4.73 16.86
N GLU A 145 -30.17 5.93 17.36
CA GLU A 145 -29.88 7.16 16.62
C GLU A 145 -28.57 7.82 17.06
N ASN A 146 -27.56 7.77 16.20
CA ASN A 146 -26.27 8.46 16.39
C ASN A 146 -26.04 9.52 15.31
N CYS A 147 -25.16 10.47 15.60
CA CYS A 147 -24.59 11.34 14.56
C CYS A 147 -23.74 10.49 13.62
N PHE A 148 -23.24 11.01 12.49
CA PHE A 148 -22.56 10.15 11.52
C PHE A 148 -21.60 10.89 10.60
N ILE A 149 -20.75 10.11 9.93
CA ILE A 149 -19.67 10.60 9.06
C ILE A 149 -19.82 9.92 7.71
N CYS A 150 -20.10 10.70 6.68
CA CYS A 150 -20.04 10.24 5.29
C CYS A 150 -18.65 10.45 4.72
N GLU A 151 -18.26 9.64 3.74
CA GLU A 151 -17.12 9.88 2.86
C GLU A 151 -17.52 9.84 1.38
N MET A 152 -16.68 10.46 0.53
CA MET A 152 -16.74 10.34 -0.92
C MET A 152 -15.35 10.61 -1.53
N PHE A 153 -15.21 10.44 -2.85
CA PHE A 153 -14.03 10.89 -3.60
C PHE A 153 -14.38 12.04 -4.57
N ALA A 154 -13.67 13.15 -4.45
CA ALA A 154 -13.76 14.30 -5.35
C ALA A 154 -13.44 13.90 -6.81
N GLY A 155 -14.20 14.46 -7.76
CA GLY A 155 -14.03 14.20 -9.19
C GLY A 155 -14.85 13.02 -9.74
N GLY A 156 -15.78 12.44 -8.98
CA GLY A 156 -16.73 11.45 -9.51
C GLY A 156 -16.15 10.07 -9.81
N SER A 157 -14.97 9.75 -9.26
CA SER A 157 -14.37 8.40 -9.29
C SER A 157 -14.48 7.66 -7.96
N GLY A 158 -15.55 7.91 -7.21
CA GLY A 158 -16.16 6.84 -6.40
C GLY A 158 -17.12 6.05 -7.27
N SER A 159 -17.30 4.75 -7.01
CA SER A 159 -18.14 3.86 -7.84
C SER A 159 -19.39 3.36 -7.10
N THR A 160 -20.48 4.15 -7.06
CA THR A 160 -21.81 3.56 -6.80
C THR A 160 -22.22 2.64 -7.94
N SER A 161 -22.42 1.37 -7.63
CA SER A 161 -23.21 0.46 -8.47
C SER A 161 -24.71 0.80 -8.31
N PRO A 162 -25.49 0.91 -9.40
CA PRO A 162 -26.94 1.13 -9.31
C PRO A 162 -27.71 -0.14 -8.88
N PRO A 163 -28.98 -0.03 -8.43
CA PRO A 163 -29.75 -1.18 -7.95
C PRO A 163 -30.02 -2.22 -9.05
N PRO A 164 -30.15 -3.51 -8.69
CA PRO A 164 -30.25 -4.59 -9.67
C PRO A 164 -31.59 -4.53 -10.40
N THR A 165 -31.54 -4.19 -11.69
CA THR A 165 -32.67 -4.42 -12.60
C THR A 165 -32.28 -5.52 -13.57
N ASN A 166 -33.03 -6.62 -13.55
CA ASN A 166 -32.83 -7.74 -14.47
C ASN A 166 -32.86 -7.23 -15.93
N THR A 167 -31.85 -7.54 -16.73
CA THR A 167 -31.90 -8.54 -17.83
C THR A 167 -30.58 -8.53 -18.62
N SER A 168 -30.19 -9.70 -19.14
CA SER A 168 -29.04 -9.99 -20.02
C SER A 168 -27.67 -10.16 -19.32
N SER A 169 -26.99 -11.24 -19.72
CA SER A 169 -25.77 -11.80 -19.12
C SER A 169 -24.56 -10.89 -19.32
N PRO A 170 -23.60 -10.82 -18.37
CA PRO A 170 -22.35 -10.11 -18.59
C PRO A 170 -21.53 -10.81 -19.68
N THR A 171 -21.04 -10.03 -20.64
CA THR A 171 -19.91 -10.41 -21.48
C THR A 171 -18.70 -10.66 -20.59
N ALA A 172 -17.90 -11.69 -20.90
CA ALA A 172 -16.72 -12.04 -20.10
C ALA A 172 -15.74 -10.85 -19.97
N PRO A 173 -14.95 -10.78 -18.87
CA PRO A 173 -13.95 -9.73 -18.71
C PRO A 173 -12.99 -9.70 -19.90
N PRO A 174 -12.54 -8.51 -20.36
CA PRO A 174 -11.43 -8.45 -21.30
C PRO A 174 -10.19 -9.12 -20.68
N THR A 175 -9.36 -9.67 -21.56
CA THR A 175 -8.07 -10.34 -21.32
C THR A 175 -7.38 -9.99 -19.99
N SER A 176 -7.07 -11.03 -19.21
CA SER A 176 -6.55 -10.98 -17.83
C SER A 176 -5.46 -9.93 -17.58
N MET A 177 -5.64 -9.16 -16.50
CA MET A 177 -4.65 -8.21 -15.96
C MET A 177 -3.28 -8.87 -15.78
N THR A 178 -2.21 -8.23 -16.27
CA THR A 178 -0.86 -8.78 -16.27
C THR A 178 -0.07 -8.45 -15.00
N ASP A 179 -0.38 -7.35 -14.33
CA ASP A 179 0.27 -6.88 -13.11
C ASP A 179 -0.66 -5.99 -12.26
N CYS A 180 -0.11 -5.37 -11.21
CA CYS A 180 -0.83 -4.41 -10.37
C CYS A 180 -1.10 -3.05 -11.05
N TRP A 181 -0.34 -2.67 -12.08
CA TRP A 181 -0.58 -1.43 -12.83
C TRP A 181 -1.85 -1.56 -13.67
N ASP A 182 -2.08 -2.70 -14.32
CA ASP A 182 -3.31 -2.94 -15.08
C ASP A 182 -4.56 -2.88 -14.16
N TRP A 183 -4.48 -3.50 -12.98
CA TRP A 183 -5.53 -3.39 -11.95
C TRP A 183 -5.75 -1.94 -11.52
N TYR A 184 -4.68 -1.15 -11.39
CA TYR A 184 -4.75 0.26 -11.03
C TYR A 184 -5.33 1.13 -12.15
N VAL A 185 -4.94 0.92 -13.41
CA VAL A 185 -5.54 1.61 -14.58
C VAL A 185 -7.02 1.24 -14.72
N PHE A 186 -7.40 -0.01 -14.41
CA PHE A 186 -8.80 -0.46 -14.35
C PHE A 186 -9.61 0.11 -13.17
N GLY A 187 -8.98 0.84 -12.24
CA GLY A 187 -9.66 1.55 -11.15
C GLY A 187 -9.47 0.96 -9.75
N SER A 188 -8.68 -0.09 -9.58
CA SER A 188 -8.39 -0.67 -8.25
C SER A 188 -7.49 0.26 -7.44
N ARG A 189 -7.92 0.66 -6.23
CA ARG A 189 -7.21 1.64 -5.38
C ARG A 189 -6.80 1.12 -4.00
N SER A 190 -7.18 -0.10 -3.64
CA SER A 190 -6.93 -0.68 -2.32
C SER A 190 -5.67 -1.55 -2.34
N ASP A 191 -4.79 -1.41 -1.35
CA ASP A 191 -3.70 -2.36 -1.13
C ASP A 191 -4.26 -3.78 -0.85
N GLY A 192 -3.69 -4.81 -1.45
CA GLY A 192 -4.14 -6.19 -1.21
C GLY A 192 -3.64 -7.23 -2.19
N ILE A 193 -4.25 -8.41 -2.12
CA ILE A 193 -3.90 -9.55 -2.98
C ILE A 193 -4.77 -9.49 -4.24
N TYR A 194 -4.14 -9.48 -5.41
CA TYR A 194 -4.80 -9.47 -6.71
C TYR A 194 -4.33 -10.65 -7.58
N PRO A 195 -5.24 -11.29 -8.33
CA PRO A 195 -4.87 -12.28 -9.32
C PRO A 195 -4.34 -11.57 -10.58
N ILE A 196 -3.17 -11.97 -11.05
CA ILE A 196 -2.59 -11.51 -12.31
C ILE A 196 -2.29 -12.70 -13.20
N ASN A 197 -2.03 -12.46 -14.49
CA ASN A 197 -1.63 -13.47 -15.46
C ASN A 197 -0.71 -12.82 -16.53
N PRO A 198 0.59 -12.66 -16.23
CA PRO A 198 1.56 -12.12 -17.18
C PRO A 198 1.56 -12.94 -18.49
N TYR A 199 1.09 -12.32 -19.58
CA TYR A 199 1.18 -12.84 -20.95
C TYR A 199 0.63 -14.25 -21.17
N GLY A 200 -0.32 -14.70 -20.35
CA GLY A 200 -0.86 -16.07 -20.44
C GLY A 200 0.11 -17.17 -19.98
N LYS A 201 1.23 -16.82 -19.33
CA LYS A 201 2.20 -17.80 -18.78
C LYS A 201 1.66 -18.54 -17.54
N GLY A 202 0.56 -18.07 -16.96
CA GLY A 202 -0.11 -18.69 -15.82
C GLY A 202 -0.63 -17.63 -14.86
N SER A 203 -1.82 -17.85 -14.29
CA SER A 203 -2.36 -16.92 -13.31
C SER A 203 -1.86 -17.24 -11.90
N PHE A 204 -1.42 -16.21 -11.18
CA PHE A 204 -0.99 -16.29 -9.79
C PHE A 204 -1.37 -15.01 -9.04
N ASN A 205 -1.32 -15.07 -7.72
CA ASN A 205 -1.67 -13.96 -6.84
C ASN A 205 -0.42 -13.17 -6.45
N VAL A 206 -0.52 -11.83 -6.49
CA VAL A 206 0.50 -10.89 -6.02
C VAL A 206 -0.07 -9.95 -4.98
N PHE A 207 0.77 -9.37 -4.12
CA PHE A 207 0.37 -8.19 -3.35
C PHE A 207 0.57 -6.94 -4.20
N CYS A 208 -0.50 -6.20 -4.41
CA CYS A 208 -0.46 -4.86 -4.98
C CYS A 208 -0.48 -3.81 -3.87
N ASP A 209 0.48 -2.90 -3.94
CA ASP A 209 0.41 -1.62 -3.24
C ASP A 209 -0.18 -0.59 -4.22
N MET A 210 -1.38 -0.11 -3.89
CA MET A 210 -2.18 0.80 -4.70
C MET A 210 -2.17 2.23 -4.14
N THR A 211 -1.40 2.48 -3.07
CA THR A 211 -1.47 3.72 -2.29
C THR A 211 -0.14 4.47 -2.23
N THR A 212 0.99 3.78 -2.17
CA THR A 212 2.33 4.37 -2.15
C THR A 212 2.64 5.02 -3.50
N ASP A 213 3.05 6.30 -3.51
CA ASP A 213 3.72 6.95 -4.65
C ASP A 213 2.97 6.79 -5.99
N GLY A 214 1.64 7.02 -5.95
CA GLY A 214 0.76 6.93 -7.11
C GLY A 214 0.23 5.52 -7.43
N GLY A 215 0.54 4.51 -6.61
CA GLY A 215 -0.07 3.17 -6.65
C GLY A 215 0.33 2.31 -7.86
N GLY A 216 -0.32 1.14 -7.97
CA GLY A 216 -0.12 0.16 -9.02
C GLY A 216 1.18 -0.64 -8.93
N TRP A 217 1.77 -0.73 -7.74
CA TRP A 217 3.04 -1.43 -7.50
C TRP A 217 2.82 -2.90 -7.20
N THR A 218 3.52 -3.78 -7.93
CA THR A 218 3.58 -5.22 -7.66
C THR A 218 4.71 -5.52 -6.68
N VAL A 219 4.39 -6.03 -5.49
CA VAL A 219 5.41 -6.34 -4.46
C VAL A 219 6.12 -7.64 -4.79
N ILE A 220 7.44 -7.56 -4.99
CA ILE A 220 8.31 -8.69 -5.37
C ILE A 220 9.14 -9.23 -4.19
N GLN A 221 9.39 -8.39 -3.18
CA GLN A 221 10.05 -8.79 -1.93
C GLN A 221 9.42 -8.05 -0.76
N ARG A 222 9.26 -8.75 0.37
CA ARG A 222 8.89 -8.13 1.65
C ARG A 222 9.57 -8.86 2.81
N ARG A 223 10.05 -8.10 3.79
CA ARG A 223 10.52 -8.58 5.10
C ARG A 223 9.82 -7.77 6.18
N VAL A 224 9.06 -8.44 7.06
CA VAL A 224 8.37 -7.82 8.19
C VAL A 224 8.89 -8.33 9.54
N ASP A 225 9.39 -9.56 9.58
CA ASP A 225 9.91 -10.23 10.78
C ASP A 225 10.92 -11.35 10.43
N ASN A 226 11.28 -12.18 11.42
CA ASN A 226 12.23 -13.30 11.27
C ASN A 226 11.58 -14.69 11.08
N THR A 227 10.25 -14.77 10.88
CA THR A 227 9.52 -16.06 10.80
C THR A 227 9.86 -16.86 9.54
N THR A 228 10.26 -16.18 8.46
CA THR A 228 10.70 -16.81 7.19
C THR A 228 12.21 -16.66 7.02
N LEU A 229 12.89 -17.79 6.82
CA LEU A 229 14.31 -17.81 6.49
C LEU A 229 14.51 -17.57 4.98
N PHE A 230 15.31 -16.55 4.64
CA PHE A 230 15.71 -16.21 3.27
C PHE A 230 17.17 -16.68 3.03
N TYR A 231 18.05 -16.42 4.00
CA TYR A 231 19.49 -16.54 3.80
C TYR A 231 20.04 -17.94 3.47
N ASN A 232 19.25 -18.98 3.76
CA ASN A 232 19.58 -20.39 3.53
C ASN A 232 18.72 -21.05 2.45
N LYS A 233 17.94 -20.27 1.68
CA LYS A 233 17.09 -20.77 0.59
C LYS A 233 17.94 -21.11 -0.65
N TYR A 234 17.53 -22.16 -1.35
CA TYR A 234 18.28 -22.70 -2.49
C TYR A 234 17.79 -22.10 -3.82
N TRP A 235 18.50 -22.39 -4.91
CA TRP A 235 18.15 -21.90 -6.25
C TRP A 235 16.67 -22.12 -6.60
N ASN A 236 16.15 -23.32 -6.35
CA ASN A 236 14.77 -23.66 -6.68
C ASN A 236 13.75 -22.88 -5.83
N ASP A 237 14.04 -22.62 -4.55
CA ASP A 237 13.19 -21.76 -3.72
C ASP A 237 13.11 -20.34 -4.29
N TYR A 238 14.26 -19.75 -4.66
CA TYR A 238 14.30 -18.41 -5.23
C TYR A 238 13.69 -18.34 -6.63
N LYS A 239 13.79 -19.41 -7.42
CA LYS A 239 13.14 -19.54 -8.73
C LYS A 239 11.61 -19.47 -8.61
N VAL A 240 11.00 -20.35 -7.80
CA VAL A 240 9.53 -20.49 -7.72
C VAL A 240 8.87 -19.53 -6.72
N GLY A 241 9.65 -18.93 -5.83
CA GLY A 241 9.16 -18.04 -4.77
C GLY A 241 8.88 -18.77 -3.45
N PHE A 242 8.79 -17.98 -2.37
CA PHE A 242 8.44 -18.46 -1.04
C PHE A 242 7.86 -17.33 -0.19
N SER A 243 6.88 -17.65 0.67
CA SER A 243 6.31 -16.68 1.61
C SER A 243 5.71 -17.36 2.84
N ASN A 244 5.39 -16.56 3.86
CA ASN A 244 4.42 -16.91 4.91
C ASN A 244 3.11 -16.11 4.74
N GLY A 245 2.69 -15.93 3.48
CA GLY A 245 1.58 -15.06 3.07
C GLY A 245 2.09 -13.84 2.30
N LEU A 246 1.36 -13.44 1.25
CA LEU A 246 1.75 -12.34 0.36
C LEU A 246 1.76 -10.96 1.05
N GLU A 247 1.04 -10.82 2.18
CA GLU A 247 1.05 -9.62 3.01
C GLU A 247 2.25 -9.58 4.00
N ASN A 248 2.93 -10.72 4.22
CA ASN A 248 3.99 -10.92 5.22
C ASN A 248 5.39 -11.00 4.58
N ASN A 249 6.26 -11.93 5.00
CA ASN A 249 7.55 -12.10 4.33
C ASN A 249 7.35 -12.82 2.99
N LEU A 250 7.90 -12.26 1.93
CA LEU A 250 7.74 -12.72 0.55
C LEU A 250 9.05 -12.60 -0.24
N TRP A 251 9.38 -13.63 -1.01
CA TRP A 251 10.09 -13.51 -2.26
C TRP A 251 9.18 -14.06 -3.37
N LEU A 252 8.83 -13.23 -4.36
CA LEU A 252 7.81 -13.61 -5.34
C LEU A 252 8.21 -14.79 -6.23
N GLY A 253 9.52 -14.96 -6.48
CA GLY A 253 10.06 -15.98 -7.38
C GLY A 253 10.67 -15.35 -8.63
N ASN A 254 11.88 -15.76 -8.98
CA ASN A 254 12.64 -15.17 -10.08
C ASN A 254 11.96 -15.40 -11.44
N ASP A 255 11.25 -16.51 -11.65
CA ASP A 255 10.47 -16.72 -12.88
C ASP A 255 9.36 -15.65 -13.00
N HIS A 256 8.63 -15.40 -11.90
CA HIS A 256 7.57 -14.39 -11.86
C HIS A 256 8.10 -12.95 -11.98
N ILE A 257 9.25 -12.64 -11.37
CA ILE A 257 9.89 -11.32 -11.48
C ILE A 257 10.44 -11.09 -12.89
N HIS A 258 11.01 -12.12 -13.53
CA HIS A 258 11.40 -12.07 -14.94
C HIS A 258 10.19 -11.76 -15.82
N ASP A 259 9.13 -12.56 -15.72
CA ASP A 259 7.91 -12.38 -16.51
C ASP A 259 7.30 -10.98 -16.37
N LEU A 260 7.22 -10.45 -15.14
CA LEU A 260 6.74 -9.09 -14.88
C LEU A 260 7.66 -8.00 -15.44
N THR A 261 8.97 -8.19 -15.39
CA THR A 261 9.93 -7.18 -15.88
C THR A 261 10.11 -7.18 -17.40
N THR A 262 9.69 -8.24 -18.11
CA THR A 262 9.63 -8.24 -19.59
C THR A 262 8.47 -7.43 -20.19
N LYS A 263 7.57 -6.88 -19.36
CA LYS A 263 6.39 -6.12 -19.80
C LYS A 263 6.72 -4.82 -20.56
N ASP A 264 7.68 -4.07 -20.05
CA ASP A 264 8.01 -2.72 -20.45
C ASP A 264 9.53 -2.55 -20.36
N SER A 265 10.11 -1.82 -21.32
CA SER A 265 11.55 -1.50 -21.29
C SER A 265 11.94 -0.59 -20.12
N ASN A 266 10.98 0.06 -19.46
CA ASN A 266 11.19 1.02 -18.39
C ASN A 266 10.44 0.67 -17.09
N VAL A 267 10.42 -0.61 -16.69
CA VAL A 267 9.91 -0.98 -15.36
C VAL A 267 10.68 -0.25 -14.26
N GLN A 268 9.94 0.41 -13.38
CA GLN A 268 10.45 1.11 -12.21
C GLN A 268 10.54 0.14 -11.03
N LEU A 269 11.67 0.12 -10.32
CA LEU A 269 11.83 -0.52 -9.01
C LEU A 269 11.72 0.53 -7.91
N ARG A 270 10.96 0.23 -6.86
CA ARG A 270 10.95 0.98 -5.60
C ARG A 270 11.37 0.07 -4.45
N ILE A 271 12.21 0.62 -3.56
CA ILE A 271 12.69 -0.02 -2.34
C ILE A 271 12.34 0.87 -1.16
N ASP A 272 11.60 0.34 -0.19
CA ASP A 272 11.27 0.99 1.09
C ASP A 272 11.92 0.20 2.24
N LEU A 273 12.54 0.89 3.20
CA LEU A 273 13.24 0.30 4.35
C LEU A 273 12.86 1.03 5.65
N TRP A 274 12.55 0.27 6.71
CA TRP A 274 12.16 0.82 8.02
C TRP A 274 13.02 0.29 9.16
N GLY A 275 13.32 1.18 10.11
CA GLY A 275 14.14 0.94 11.29
C GLY A 275 15.63 0.76 11.00
N ASN A 276 16.47 0.83 12.02
CA ASN A 276 17.90 0.48 11.93
C ASN A 276 18.39 -0.21 13.21
N ARG A 277 18.69 -1.51 13.13
CA ARG A 277 19.24 -2.30 14.25
C ARG A 277 20.72 -2.01 14.48
N ASN A 278 21.16 -1.96 15.74
CA ASN A 278 22.58 -1.89 16.07
C ASN A 278 23.19 -3.31 16.10
N PRO A 279 24.18 -3.65 15.25
CA PRO A 279 24.82 -4.97 15.23
C PRO A 279 25.60 -5.33 16.51
N GLN A 280 26.01 -4.33 17.30
CA GLN A 280 26.85 -4.54 18.48
C GLN A 280 26.05 -4.87 19.75
N THR A 281 24.83 -4.33 19.87
CA THR A 281 24.01 -4.47 21.09
C THR A 281 22.79 -5.36 20.89
N LEU A 282 22.28 -5.49 19.66
CA LEU A 282 21.12 -6.30 19.22
C LEU A 282 19.76 -6.03 19.92
N SER A 283 19.75 -5.45 21.11
CA SER A 283 18.57 -5.08 21.91
C SER A 283 18.08 -3.66 21.66
N SER A 284 18.86 -2.83 20.95
CA SER A 284 18.50 -1.45 20.61
C SER A 284 18.45 -1.26 19.10
N TYR A 285 17.35 -0.69 18.60
CA TYR A 285 17.21 -0.23 17.22
C TYR A 285 16.57 1.15 17.18
N ARG A 286 16.88 1.92 16.13
CA ARG A 286 16.24 3.19 15.81
C ARG A 286 14.93 2.90 15.07
N SER A 287 13.78 3.17 15.66
CA SER A 287 12.46 2.97 15.04
C SER A 287 12.02 4.13 14.14
N ASP A 288 12.67 5.28 14.27
CA ASP A 288 12.42 6.54 13.55
C ASP A 288 13.02 6.59 12.13
N VAL A 289 13.82 5.59 11.76
CA VAL A 289 14.45 5.53 10.43
C VAL A 289 13.45 5.00 9.41
N TYR A 290 13.17 5.80 8.38
CA TYR A 290 12.49 5.37 7.16
C TYR A 290 13.24 5.91 5.95
N VAL A 291 13.72 5.03 5.08
CA VAL A 291 14.40 5.41 3.84
C VAL A 291 13.78 4.68 2.65
N TRP A 292 13.74 5.35 1.51
CA TRP A 292 13.27 4.79 0.25
C TRP A 292 14.08 5.32 -0.92
N GLU A 293 14.12 4.52 -1.98
CA GLU A 293 14.55 4.96 -3.31
C GLU A 293 13.75 4.30 -4.44
N THR A 294 13.70 4.97 -5.59
CA THR A 294 13.25 4.39 -6.86
C THR A 294 14.36 4.41 -7.90
N ARG A 295 14.35 3.45 -8.83
CA ARG A 295 15.21 3.36 -10.01
C ARG A 295 14.41 2.93 -11.23
N THR A 296 14.88 3.27 -12.42
CA THR A 296 14.28 2.91 -13.72
C THR A 296 15.07 1.80 -14.42
N ASN A 297 14.52 1.30 -15.54
CA ASN A 297 15.09 0.22 -16.35
C ASN A 297 15.41 -1.05 -15.55
N PHE A 298 14.60 -1.39 -14.55
CA PHE A 298 14.78 -2.60 -13.75
C PHE A 298 14.24 -3.83 -14.49
N TYR A 299 15.12 -4.75 -14.84
CA TYR A 299 14.69 -6.07 -15.30
C TYR A 299 15.69 -7.15 -14.88
N ILE A 300 15.23 -8.41 -14.94
CA ILE A 300 16.08 -9.57 -14.75
C ILE A 300 15.99 -10.50 -15.94
N ASP A 301 17.12 -11.08 -16.35
CA ASP A 301 17.15 -12.07 -17.43
C ASP A 301 16.40 -13.36 -17.02
N ASP A 302 16.32 -14.35 -17.93
CA ASP A 302 15.70 -15.64 -17.66
C ASP A 302 16.62 -16.61 -16.88
N GLU A 303 16.13 -17.82 -16.56
CA GLU A 303 16.93 -18.82 -15.83
C GLU A 303 18.21 -19.26 -16.59
N PRO A 304 18.19 -19.54 -17.91
CA PRO A 304 19.40 -19.79 -18.70
C PRO A 304 20.47 -18.71 -18.58
N ASN A 305 20.08 -17.44 -18.46
CA ASN A 305 20.98 -16.29 -18.26
C ASN A 305 21.16 -15.92 -16.76
N PHE A 306 20.78 -16.83 -15.86
CA PHE A 306 20.98 -16.78 -14.41
C PHE A 306 20.25 -15.63 -13.69
N TYR A 307 19.10 -15.19 -14.22
CA TYR A 307 18.31 -14.09 -13.66
C TYR A 307 19.13 -12.82 -13.42
N ARG A 308 20.07 -12.51 -14.31
CA ARG A 308 20.99 -11.38 -14.16
C ARG A 308 20.24 -10.05 -14.00
N LEU A 309 20.66 -9.25 -13.04
CA LEU A 309 20.08 -7.92 -12.79
C LEU A 309 20.54 -6.92 -13.83
N HIS A 310 19.61 -6.11 -14.33
CA HIS A 310 19.87 -4.88 -15.05
C HIS A 310 19.06 -3.76 -14.41
N ILE A 311 19.69 -2.62 -14.15
CA ILE A 311 19.04 -1.47 -13.50
C ILE A 311 19.80 -0.17 -13.84
N SER A 312 19.10 0.97 -13.86
CA SER A 312 19.77 2.27 -13.99
C SER A 312 20.71 2.55 -12.80
N SER A 313 21.74 3.36 -13.01
CA SER A 313 22.50 3.98 -11.91
C SER A 313 21.70 5.04 -11.17
N ASP A 314 20.76 5.68 -11.88
CA ASP A 314 20.04 6.85 -11.40
C ASP A 314 18.99 6.44 -10.38
N ASN A 315 18.95 7.16 -9.27
CA ASN A 315 17.98 6.97 -8.20
C ASN A 315 17.35 8.27 -7.72
N THR A 316 16.12 8.18 -7.22
CA THR A 316 15.42 9.26 -6.52
C THR A 316 14.89 8.75 -5.18
N GLY A 317 14.74 9.63 -4.19
CA GLY A 317 14.28 9.26 -2.84
C GLY A 317 15.11 9.93 -1.75
N ASN A 318 14.89 9.55 -0.49
CA ASN A 318 15.67 10.07 0.64
C ASN A 318 16.87 9.18 1.01
N ALA A 319 16.98 7.96 0.46
CA ALA A 319 18.15 7.10 0.57
C ALA A 319 19.36 7.59 -0.28
N THR A 320 19.18 8.61 -1.10
CA THR A 320 20.13 9.05 -2.15
C THR A 320 21.14 10.11 -1.69
N SER A 321 21.09 10.54 -0.42
CA SER A 321 21.65 11.81 0.09
C SER A 321 23.17 12.03 -0.07
N ASN A 322 23.90 11.06 -0.62
CA ASN A 322 25.36 11.07 -0.79
C ASN A 322 25.82 10.76 -2.22
N ASN A 323 24.93 10.70 -3.23
CA ASN A 323 25.22 10.22 -4.60
C ASN A 323 25.84 8.79 -4.64
N VAL A 324 25.54 7.96 -3.66
CA VAL A 324 26.05 6.59 -3.59
C VAL A 324 25.18 5.68 -4.44
N ASN A 325 25.75 5.09 -5.49
CA ASN A 325 25.10 4.01 -6.22
C ASN A 325 25.21 2.71 -5.40
N ASN A 326 24.20 2.44 -4.58
CA ASN A 326 24.20 1.25 -3.73
C ASN A 326 24.28 -0.05 -4.55
N LEU A 327 23.50 -0.15 -5.63
CA LEU A 327 23.49 -1.32 -6.53
C LEU A 327 24.69 -1.37 -7.51
N TYR A 328 25.73 -0.56 -7.32
CA TYR A 328 26.88 -0.50 -8.23
C TYR A 328 27.54 -1.87 -8.49
N TYR A 329 27.74 -2.67 -7.45
CA TYR A 329 28.33 -4.01 -7.60
C TYR A 329 27.34 -5.05 -8.12
N SER A 330 26.05 -4.81 -7.95
CA SER A 330 24.98 -5.79 -8.18
C SER A 330 24.41 -5.69 -9.60
N ASN A 331 24.48 -4.50 -10.22
CA ASN A 331 24.10 -4.31 -11.61
C ASN A 331 24.95 -5.19 -12.55
N PHE A 332 24.30 -5.80 -13.53
CA PHE A 332 24.85 -6.82 -14.44
C PHE A 332 25.36 -8.11 -13.78
N MET A 333 25.18 -8.33 -12.47
CA MET A 333 25.56 -9.59 -11.83
C MET A 333 24.50 -10.68 -12.02
N PRO A 334 24.89 -11.96 -12.18
CA PRO A 334 23.95 -13.07 -12.12
C PRO A 334 23.36 -13.18 -10.72
N PHE A 335 22.12 -13.66 -10.60
CA PHE A 335 21.60 -14.06 -9.30
C PHE A 335 22.40 -15.28 -8.80
N GLY A 336 22.64 -15.39 -7.51
CA GLY A 336 23.29 -16.57 -6.93
C GLY A 336 22.74 -16.95 -5.57
N THR A 337 22.88 -18.22 -5.25
CA THR A 337 22.38 -18.90 -4.04
C THR A 337 23.46 -19.80 -3.47
N ILE A 338 23.27 -20.32 -2.25
CA ILE A 338 24.27 -21.14 -1.56
C ILE A 338 24.64 -22.42 -2.34
N ASP A 339 23.68 -23.04 -3.02
CA ASP A 339 23.81 -24.23 -3.86
C ASP A 339 24.21 -23.90 -5.32
N LYS A 340 23.65 -22.83 -5.91
CA LYS A 340 23.99 -22.38 -7.27
C LYS A 340 24.54 -20.95 -7.24
N ARG A 341 25.86 -20.84 -7.09
CA ARG A 341 26.58 -19.56 -6.83
C ARG A 341 26.86 -18.70 -8.07
N ASN A 342 26.83 -19.24 -9.28
CA ASN A 342 27.04 -18.51 -10.54
C ASN A 342 28.25 -17.54 -10.57
N GLY A 343 29.37 -17.95 -9.96
CA GLY A 343 30.62 -17.16 -9.87
C GLY A 343 30.83 -16.42 -8.55
N ILE A 344 29.82 -16.32 -7.69
CA ILE A 344 29.89 -15.61 -6.41
C ILE A 344 30.79 -16.37 -5.40
N PRO A 345 31.70 -15.67 -4.68
CA PRO A 345 32.54 -16.28 -3.66
C PRO A 345 31.74 -16.98 -2.53
N THR A 346 32.15 -18.19 -2.14
CA THR A 346 31.48 -18.97 -1.08
C THR A 346 31.30 -18.19 0.23
N ARG A 347 32.26 -17.31 0.58
CA ARG A 347 32.21 -16.48 1.80
C ARG A 347 30.96 -15.59 1.88
N CYS A 348 30.39 -15.17 0.75
CA CYS A 348 29.20 -14.33 0.73
C CYS A 348 27.96 -15.06 1.29
N PHE A 349 27.89 -16.38 1.11
CA PHE A 349 26.82 -17.21 1.67
C PHE A 349 27.21 -17.77 3.05
N SER A 350 28.44 -18.25 3.23
CA SER A 350 28.84 -18.98 4.46
C SER A 350 29.28 -18.10 5.62
N ILE A 351 29.68 -16.85 5.37
CA ILE A 351 30.05 -15.85 6.40
C ILE A 351 29.16 -14.61 6.28
N GLY A 352 28.89 -14.18 5.05
CA GLY A 352 28.00 -13.05 4.78
C GLY A 352 26.55 -13.32 5.14
N GLU A 353 26.09 -14.58 5.02
CA GLU A 353 24.68 -14.99 5.12
C GLU A 353 23.74 -14.06 4.34
N SER A 354 24.16 -13.65 3.14
CA SER A 354 23.46 -12.68 2.27
C SER A 354 22.20 -13.22 1.60
N GLY A 355 21.98 -14.54 1.63
CA GLY A 355 20.88 -15.18 0.91
C GLY A 355 21.02 -15.13 -0.60
N GLY A 356 19.92 -15.45 -1.30
CA GLY A 356 19.85 -15.35 -2.76
C GLY A 356 19.84 -13.88 -3.19
N TRP A 357 20.86 -13.45 -3.92
CA TRP A 357 21.02 -12.05 -4.36
C TRP A 357 21.96 -11.93 -5.57
N TRP A 358 21.97 -10.76 -6.19
CA TRP A 358 22.89 -10.36 -7.28
C TRP A 358 24.21 -9.88 -6.70
N LEU A 359 25.01 -10.80 -6.18
CA LEU A 359 26.26 -10.46 -5.47
C LEU A 359 27.40 -10.23 -6.47
N GLY A 360 28.16 -9.15 -6.28
CA GLY A 360 29.23 -8.71 -7.16
C GLY A 360 30.58 -8.52 -6.47
N GLY A 361 31.63 -8.94 -7.17
CA GLY A 361 33.02 -8.77 -6.75
C GLY A 361 33.43 -9.52 -5.48
N ASP A 362 34.66 -9.26 -5.03
CA ASP A 362 35.20 -9.85 -3.81
C ASP A 362 34.44 -9.42 -2.54
N SER A 363 33.89 -8.20 -2.54
CA SER A 363 33.16 -7.60 -1.40
C SER A 363 31.72 -8.09 -1.24
N CYS A 364 31.27 -9.04 -2.05
CA CYS A 364 29.91 -9.58 -2.09
C CYS A 364 28.83 -8.58 -2.56
N SER A 365 28.60 -7.46 -1.87
CA SER A 365 27.70 -6.37 -2.30
C SER A 365 27.76 -5.21 -1.29
N ASN A 366 27.01 -4.12 -1.55
CA ASN A 366 26.77 -3.05 -0.57
C ASN A 366 25.42 -3.24 0.16
N GLU A 367 24.71 -4.32 -0.14
CA GLU A 367 23.34 -4.56 0.25
C GLU A 367 22.92 -6.03 0.05
N ALA A 368 22.07 -6.55 0.93
CA ALA A 368 21.47 -7.89 0.78
C ALA A 368 20.14 -7.97 1.55
N LEU A 369 19.04 -7.56 0.92
CA LEU A 369 17.72 -7.57 1.59
C LEU A 369 17.20 -8.99 1.88
N ASN A 370 17.80 -9.98 1.23
CA ASN A 370 17.52 -11.41 1.42
C ASN A 370 18.43 -12.08 2.46
N GLY A 371 19.32 -11.33 3.12
CA GLY A 371 20.22 -11.87 4.12
C GLY A 371 19.55 -12.23 5.44
N ARG A 372 20.38 -12.70 6.38
CA ARG A 372 19.94 -13.10 7.72
C ARG A 372 19.33 -11.91 8.46
N TYR A 373 18.13 -12.13 9.01
CA TYR A 373 17.32 -11.05 9.57
C TYR A 373 17.98 -10.37 10.78
N MET A 374 18.64 -11.12 11.66
CA MET A 374 19.42 -10.50 12.74
C MET A 374 20.77 -10.02 12.19
N PRO A 375 21.23 -8.80 12.55
CA PRO A 375 22.52 -8.30 12.11
C PRO A 375 23.65 -9.19 12.60
N LEU A 376 24.72 -9.29 11.81
CA LEU A 376 25.92 -10.01 12.18
C LEU A 376 26.97 -9.04 12.73
N THR A 377 27.71 -9.46 13.77
CA THR A 377 28.92 -8.77 14.23
C THR A 377 30.06 -8.85 13.21
N SER A 378 30.00 -9.84 12.31
CA SER A 378 30.92 -10.04 11.19
C SER A 378 30.16 -10.72 10.05
N GLY A 379 29.98 -10.02 8.93
CA GLY A 379 29.18 -10.49 7.79
C GLY A 379 28.38 -9.34 7.19
N TYR A 380 27.43 -9.69 6.32
CA TYR A 380 26.64 -8.73 5.55
C TYR A 380 25.17 -8.76 6.00
N GLY A 381 24.55 -9.94 6.07
CA GLY A 381 23.23 -10.13 6.66
C GLY A 381 22.14 -9.32 5.97
N PHE A 382 21.11 -8.91 6.72
CA PHE A 382 20.04 -8.04 6.23
C PHE A 382 20.42 -6.56 6.41
N TYR A 383 20.96 -5.94 5.34
CA TYR A 383 21.52 -4.57 5.34
C TYR A 383 21.36 -3.82 3.99
N TRP A 384 21.54 -2.50 4.03
CA TRP A 384 21.60 -1.58 2.88
C TRP A 384 22.52 -0.38 3.17
N GLN A 385 23.43 0.01 2.27
CA GLN A 385 24.52 0.93 2.67
C GLN A 385 24.17 2.44 2.81
N ILE A 386 23.44 3.08 1.88
CA ILE A 386 23.18 4.55 1.75
C ILE A 386 24.39 5.54 1.81
N GLY A 387 25.58 5.08 2.19
CA GLY A 387 26.78 5.88 2.45
C GLY A 387 27.52 5.38 3.68
N TYR A 388 27.82 6.28 4.61
CA TYR A 388 28.31 5.95 5.95
C TYR A 388 27.43 6.66 6.99
N PRO A 389 26.77 5.94 7.93
CA PRO A 389 26.76 4.50 8.14
C PRO A 389 25.70 3.74 7.31
N SER A 390 25.86 2.42 7.21
CA SER A 390 24.85 1.50 6.67
C SER A 390 23.65 1.30 7.59
N ILE A 391 22.52 0.91 7.01
CA ILE A 391 21.28 0.54 7.71
C ILE A 391 21.16 -0.98 7.79
N ASN A 392 20.76 -1.49 8.95
CA ASN A 392 20.33 -2.88 9.17
C ASN A 392 18.80 -2.86 9.38
N PRO A 393 17.99 -2.88 8.31
CA PRO A 393 16.58 -2.48 8.37
C PRO A 393 15.73 -3.51 9.12
N VAL A 394 14.82 -3.04 9.97
CA VAL A 394 13.84 -3.92 10.63
C VAL A 394 12.90 -4.53 9.60
N GLN A 395 12.42 -3.72 8.66
CA GLN A 395 11.52 -4.16 7.59
C GLN A 395 12.03 -3.67 6.23
N SER A 396 11.76 -4.44 5.17
CA SER A 396 12.03 -4.04 3.78
C SER A 396 10.86 -4.39 2.89
N ARG A 397 10.71 -3.63 1.80
CA ARG A 397 9.81 -3.92 0.71
C ARG A 397 10.47 -3.54 -0.61
N MET A 398 10.43 -4.44 -1.59
CA MET A 398 10.79 -4.16 -2.97
C MET A 398 9.54 -4.37 -3.83
N MET A 399 9.24 -3.42 -4.70
CA MET A 399 8.07 -3.46 -5.56
C MET A 399 8.33 -2.80 -6.91
N ILE A 400 7.62 -3.26 -7.93
CA ILE A 400 7.83 -2.84 -9.32
C ILE A 400 6.56 -2.31 -9.97
N ARG A 401 6.71 -1.39 -10.91
CA ARG A 401 5.62 -0.82 -11.70
C ARG A 401 6.09 -0.56 -13.13
N SER A 402 5.36 -1.12 -14.09
CA SER A 402 5.44 -0.74 -15.51
C SER A 402 4.59 0.51 -15.76
N TYR A 403 4.86 1.25 -16.85
CA TYR A 403 4.13 2.47 -17.18
C TYR A 403 3.14 2.31 -18.35
#